data_AF-A0A945ZQH1-F1
#
_entry.id   AF-A0A945ZQH1-F1
#
_cell.length_a   1.000
_cell.length_b   1.000
_cell.length_c   1.000
_cell.angle_alpha   90.00
_cell.angle_beta   90.00
_cell.angle_gamma   90.00
#
_symmetry.space_group_name_H-M   'P 1'
#
loop_
_entity.id
_entity.type
_entity.pdbx_description
1 polymer ?
#
loop_
_entity_poly.entity_id
_entity_poly.type
_entity_poly.pdbx_seq_one_letter_code
_entity_poly.pdbx_strand_id
1 'polypeptide(L)'
;MIRFNLCLLFALVLGTAPTWSQVPTFHADVAPIIYQNCTECHRVGEIGPIPFTTYDEVANQAAFISYVTSSGYMPPWTPDVEYASLRGERYLTQDQIQVLADWYEAGMPEGDPDLNPGMPDFPEGSQIGEPDLVVSMPEPYVHGGDMTEQYQVFVLETGVEEETEIGAVEIRTGNAAIAHHALIAYTESAVSIAGAEELDAEDDAPGYESFGDYGVNVEDFLFGGWVPGTPPTDFPPTIGKTIGPDGRLLLQMHYGPTPVEESDVTEINLFFAEEPIQREVDLALMTVNNLTEPFFIQPDAVETFHGILNVTNDMSLLSITPHCHLLGQSWEVYAVSGNGNDTIPLISIPEWDFNWQGIFSYPELKHIPAGYTIHGYCTYDNTSSNPNNPNNPPQWTGWGDLTGDEMFVMFLQFVDYMPGDENISLSVPDQDTRIVYAADNLFPAWPNPARQGQTVTFGYHLNQADAVTLDLLDVRGREVQNIMPQQNVSAGHHEQRFALPQLKPGTYFYRLTTSSGLVRSHMIQVQD
;
A
#
# COMPACT_ATOMS: atom_id res chain seq x y z
N MET A 1 -26.04 54.49 68.23
CA MET A 1 -24.78 53.89 67.73
C MET A 1 -25.14 52.60 67.01
N ILE A 2 -25.18 52.61 65.68
CA ILE A 2 -25.33 51.39 64.88
C ILE A 2 -24.29 51.52 63.77
N ARG A 3 -23.27 50.66 63.78
CA ARG A 3 -22.19 50.61 62.79
C ARG A 3 -22.62 49.65 61.68
N PHE A 4 -22.67 50.14 60.45
CA PHE A 4 -22.80 49.35 59.22
C PHE A 4 -21.40 48.85 58.82
N ASN A 5 -21.21 47.53 58.75
CA ASN A 5 -20.06 46.92 58.08
C ASN A 5 -20.49 46.54 56.66
N LEU A 6 -19.84 47.15 55.67
CA LEU A 6 -20.00 46.84 54.25
C LEU A 6 -18.92 45.81 53.87
N CYS A 7 -19.30 44.55 53.67
CA CYS A 7 -18.40 43.54 53.08
C CYS A 7 -18.44 43.69 51.55
N LEU A 8 -17.30 44.02 50.94
CA LEU A 8 -17.08 43.84 49.51
C LEU A 8 -16.81 42.34 49.23
N LEU A 9 -17.69 41.69 48.47
CA LEU A 9 -17.39 40.44 47.78
C LEU A 9 -16.76 40.77 46.42
N PHE A 10 -15.48 40.44 46.26
CA PHE A 10 -14.82 40.37 44.95
C PHE A 10 -15.15 39.00 44.35
N ALA A 11 -16.02 38.95 43.35
CA ALA A 11 -16.25 37.76 42.56
C ALA A 11 -15.09 37.61 41.56
N LEU A 12 -14.21 36.64 41.80
CA LEU A 12 -13.20 36.21 40.84
C LEU A 12 -13.92 35.46 39.71
N VAL A 13 -14.12 36.10 38.56
CA VAL A 13 -14.49 35.40 37.33
C VAL A 13 -13.22 34.71 36.81
N LEU A 14 -13.05 33.44 37.17
CA LEU A 14 -12.09 32.56 36.49
C LEU A 14 -12.64 32.32 35.07
N GLY A 15 -12.21 33.16 34.13
CA GLY A 15 -12.39 32.88 32.72
C GLY A 15 -11.57 31.65 32.36
N THR A 16 -12.24 30.52 32.16
CA THR A 16 -11.69 29.37 31.44
C THR A 16 -11.54 29.80 29.98
N ALA A 17 -10.42 30.43 29.64
CA ALA A 17 -10.01 30.54 28.25
C ALA A 17 -9.75 29.09 27.79
N PRO A 18 -10.44 28.59 26.75
CA PRO A 18 -10.02 27.34 26.12
C PRO A 18 -8.57 27.55 25.66
N THR A 19 -7.65 26.81 26.26
CA THR A 19 -6.25 26.75 25.85
C THR A 19 -6.21 25.87 24.61
N TRP A 20 -6.36 26.49 23.45
CA TRP A 20 -6.28 25.82 22.16
C TRP A 20 -4.90 25.19 22.01
N SER A 21 -4.87 23.89 21.66
CA SER A 21 -3.71 23.26 21.02
C SER A 21 -3.19 24.16 19.88
N GLN A 22 -1.91 24.07 19.50
CA GLN A 22 -1.51 24.70 18.25
C GLN A 22 -2.26 23.95 17.15
N VAL A 23 -3.30 24.60 16.62
CA VAL A 23 -4.18 24.01 15.64
C VAL A 23 -3.35 23.68 14.40
N PRO A 24 -3.37 22.42 13.92
CA PRO A 24 -2.68 22.06 12.69
C PRO A 24 -3.16 22.94 11.54
N THR A 25 -2.28 23.25 10.60
CA THR A 25 -2.62 24.04 9.40
C THR A 25 -2.40 23.24 8.15
N PHE A 26 -3.07 23.61 7.06
CA PHE A 26 -2.97 22.86 5.82
C PHE A 26 -1.53 22.78 5.33
N HIS A 27 -0.89 23.92 5.09
CA HIS A 27 0.44 23.96 4.47
C HIS A 27 1.52 23.27 5.31
N ALA A 28 1.54 23.49 6.63
CA ALA A 28 2.63 23.01 7.46
C ALA A 28 2.46 21.56 7.95
N ASP A 29 1.22 21.10 8.12
CA ASP A 29 0.93 19.87 8.87
C ASP A 29 0.08 18.86 8.09
N VAL A 30 -0.88 19.30 7.26
CA VAL A 30 -1.78 18.38 6.51
C VAL A 30 -1.28 18.08 5.10
N ALA A 31 -0.82 19.09 4.36
CA ALA A 31 -0.30 18.93 3.01
C ALA A 31 0.81 17.86 2.93
N PRO A 32 1.76 17.76 3.89
CA PRO A 32 2.72 16.67 3.87
C PRO A 32 2.10 15.27 4.00
N ILE A 33 0.97 15.13 4.69
CA ILE A 33 0.29 13.84 4.85
C ILE A 33 -0.48 13.50 3.57
N ILE A 34 -1.23 14.48 3.04
CA ILE A 34 -2.08 14.30 1.86
C ILE A 34 -1.24 14.05 0.60
N TYR A 35 -0.23 14.87 0.35
CA TYR A 35 0.59 14.76 -0.85
C TYR A 35 1.40 13.45 -0.88
N GLN A 36 1.76 12.94 0.30
CA GLN A 36 2.53 11.72 0.47
C GLN A 36 1.71 10.44 0.33
N ASN A 37 0.47 10.43 0.83
CA ASN A 37 -0.31 9.20 1.02
C ASN A 37 -1.59 9.15 0.20
N CYS A 38 -2.00 10.27 -0.40
CA CYS A 38 -3.28 10.38 -1.08
C CYS A 38 -3.14 10.89 -2.50
N THR A 39 -2.29 11.90 -2.74
CA THR A 39 -2.22 12.62 -4.02
C THR A 39 -1.69 11.77 -5.18
N GLU A 40 -0.93 10.71 -4.90
CA GLU A 40 -0.53 9.74 -5.92
C GLU A 40 -1.74 9.19 -6.68
N CYS A 41 -2.77 8.74 -5.97
CA CYS A 41 -4.02 8.26 -6.57
C CYS A 41 -5.03 9.41 -6.79
N HIS A 42 -5.03 10.43 -5.94
CA HIS A 42 -5.95 11.57 -5.99
C HIS A 42 -5.34 12.76 -6.73
N ARG A 43 -5.02 12.56 -8.00
CA ARG A 43 -4.65 13.62 -8.95
C ARG A 43 -5.30 13.37 -10.30
N VAL A 44 -5.41 14.41 -11.12
CA VAL A 44 -6.06 14.31 -12.43
C VAL A 44 -5.36 13.25 -13.29
N GLY A 45 -6.14 12.35 -13.88
CA GLY A 45 -5.65 11.25 -14.73
C GLY A 45 -5.45 9.93 -13.98
N GLU A 46 -5.53 9.92 -12.65
CA GLU A 46 -5.39 8.73 -11.81
C GLU A 46 -6.74 8.24 -11.28
N ILE A 47 -6.73 7.08 -10.60
CA ILE A 47 -7.94 6.37 -10.15
C ILE A 47 -8.83 7.17 -9.17
N GLY A 48 -8.25 8.13 -8.44
CA GLY A 48 -8.95 8.91 -7.43
C GLY A 48 -9.94 9.88 -8.08
N PRO A 49 -11.25 9.80 -7.74
CA PRO A 49 -12.29 10.59 -8.44
C PRO A 49 -12.24 12.08 -8.12
N ILE A 50 -11.52 12.46 -7.06
CA ILE A 50 -11.39 13.84 -6.58
C ILE A 50 -9.91 14.14 -6.40
N PRO A 51 -9.36 15.19 -7.03
CA PRO A 51 -7.97 15.57 -6.86
C PRO A 51 -7.73 16.14 -5.45
N PHE A 52 -6.56 15.86 -4.88
CA PHE A 52 -6.06 16.39 -3.61
C PHE A 52 -4.72 17.09 -3.82
N THR A 53 -4.70 18.12 -4.66
CA THR A 53 -3.49 18.85 -5.04
C THR A 53 -3.43 20.26 -4.43
N THR A 54 -4.57 20.80 -4.00
CA THR A 54 -4.69 22.15 -3.44
C THR A 54 -5.40 22.18 -2.10
N TYR A 55 -5.26 23.30 -1.36
CA TYR A 55 -6.00 23.52 -0.11
C TYR A 55 -7.52 23.39 -0.31
N ASP A 56 -8.08 24.09 -1.31
CA ASP A 56 -9.52 24.13 -1.54
C ASP A 56 -10.08 22.73 -1.83
N GLU A 57 -9.39 21.93 -2.63
CA GLU A 57 -9.76 20.55 -2.92
C GLU A 57 -9.83 19.69 -1.65
N VAL A 58 -8.79 19.74 -0.82
CA VAL A 58 -8.70 18.95 0.41
C VAL A 58 -9.69 19.45 1.46
N ALA A 59 -9.82 20.77 1.63
CA ALA A 59 -10.75 21.38 2.59
C ALA A 59 -12.21 21.06 2.25
N ASN A 60 -12.58 21.06 0.96
CA ASN A 60 -13.92 20.66 0.53
C ASN A 60 -14.27 19.20 0.87
N GLN A 61 -13.25 18.34 1.03
CA GLN A 61 -13.43 16.93 1.38
C GLN A 61 -13.00 16.59 2.81
N ALA A 62 -12.62 17.57 3.64
CA ALA A 62 -11.99 17.33 4.95
C ALA A 62 -12.82 16.44 5.88
N ALA A 63 -14.15 16.59 5.87
CA ALA A 63 -15.05 15.75 6.66
C ALA A 63 -14.98 14.28 6.22
N PHE A 64 -14.92 14.04 4.91
CA PHE A 64 -14.81 12.70 4.34
C PHE A 64 -13.43 12.12 4.58
N ILE A 65 -12.37 12.89 4.31
CA ILE A 65 -10.98 12.52 4.59
C ILE A 65 -10.83 12.11 6.06
N SER A 66 -11.26 12.96 7.00
CA SER A 66 -11.20 12.65 8.43
C SER A 66 -11.95 11.37 8.78
N TYR A 67 -13.10 11.10 8.17
CA TYR A 67 -13.86 9.87 8.39
C TYR A 67 -13.10 8.63 7.88
N VAL A 68 -12.70 8.61 6.61
CA VAL A 68 -12.08 7.44 5.98
C VAL A 68 -10.70 7.12 6.54
N THR A 69 -9.94 8.12 6.96
CA THR A 69 -8.64 7.89 7.62
C THR A 69 -8.82 7.41 9.05
N SER A 70 -9.83 7.91 9.77
CA SER A 70 -10.10 7.44 11.15
C SER A 70 -10.63 6.02 11.23
N SER A 71 -11.32 5.55 10.18
CA SER A 71 -11.83 4.18 10.09
C SER A 71 -10.81 3.19 9.53
N GLY A 72 -9.63 3.65 9.09
CA GLY A 72 -8.65 2.82 8.39
C GLY A 72 -9.07 2.41 6.97
N TYR A 73 -10.10 3.05 6.40
CA TYR A 73 -10.55 2.75 5.03
C TYR A 73 -9.56 3.30 3.98
N MET A 74 -8.87 4.40 4.30
CA MET A 74 -7.88 5.03 3.44
C MET A 74 -6.61 5.39 4.24
N PRO A 75 -5.41 5.30 3.62
CA PRO A 75 -5.16 4.69 2.32
C PRO A 75 -5.38 3.16 2.36
N PRO A 76 -5.69 2.54 1.22
CA PRO A 76 -6.01 1.12 1.17
C PRO A 76 -4.74 0.27 1.29
N TRP A 77 -4.64 -0.47 2.40
CA TRP A 77 -3.59 -1.44 2.66
C TRP A 77 -4.10 -2.50 3.64
N THR A 78 -4.31 -3.70 3.13
CA THR A 78 -4.86 -4.82 3.89
C THR A 78 -3.81 -5.68 4.61
N PRO A 79 -2.53 -5.74 4.20
CA PRO A 79 -1.52 -6.48 4.97
C PRO A 79 -1.19 -5.85 6.34
N ASP A 80 -0.98 -6.71 7.34
CA ASP A 80 -0.53 -6.33 8.68
C ASP A 80 0.96 -5.96 8.67
N VAL A 81 1.24 -4.66 8.80
CA VAL A 81 2.58 -4.07 8.81
C VAL A 81 3.44 -4.51 10.01
N GLU A 82 2.83 -5.01 11.08
CA GLU A 82 3.56 -5.53 12.25
C GLU A 82 3.93 -7.01 12.09
N TYR A 83 3.36 -7.71 11.10
CA TYR A 83 3.62 -9.13 10.85
C TYR A 83 4.83 -9.35 9.94
N ALA A 84 4.87 -8.67 8.80
CA ALA A 84 5.96 -8.70 7.85
C ALA A 84 6.05 -7.37 7.10
N SER A 85 7.26 -6.85 6.93
CA SER A 85 7.48 -5.63 6.15
C SER A 85 7.43 -5.92 4.65
N LEU A 86 6.71 -5.08 3.92
CA LEU A 86 6.51 -5.17 2.48
C LEU A 86 6.87 -3.84 1.81
N ARG A 87 7.25 -3.90 0.53
CA ARG A 87 7.53 -2.71 -0.28
C ARG A 87 6.23 -1.99 -0.60
N GLY A 88 6.25 -0.66 -0.54
CA GLY A 88 5.11 0.19 -0.89
C GLY A 88 3.97 0.16 0.14
N GLU A 89 4.26 -0.13 1.41
CA GLU A 89 3.27 -0.05 2.50
C GLU A 89 2.57 1.32 2.53
N ARG A 90 1.24 1.30 2.46
CA ARG A 90 0.40 2.50 2.48
C ARG A 90 -0.41 2.55 3.76
N TYR A 91 0.07 3.27 4.77
CA TYR A 91 -0.71 3.48 6.00
C TYR A 91 -0.47 4.88 6.55
N LEU A 92 -1.41 5.34 7.37
CA LEU A 92 -1.23 6.53 8.17
C LEU A 92 -0.88 6.13 9.59
N THR A 93 0.12 6.77 10.17
CA THR A 93 0.38 6.63 11.61
C THR A 93 -0.77 7.24 12.41
N GLN A 94 -0.93 6.79 13.65
CA GLN A 94 -2.00 7.31 14.52
C GLN A 94 -1.87 8.83 14.73
N ASP A 95 -0.64 9.36 14.73
CA ASP A 95 -0.32 10.77 14.82
C ASP A 95 -0.82 11.53 13.58
N GLN A 96 -0.58 10.98 12.37
CA GLN A 96 -1.07 11.57 11.12
C GLN A 96 -2.60 11.58 11.05
N ILE A 97 -3.26 10.49 11.45
CA ILE A 97 -4.72 10.42 11.53
C ILE A 97 -5.26 11.51 12.46
N GLN A 98 -4.63 11.72 13.61
CA GLN A 98 -5.05 12.75 14.56
C GLN A 98 -4.83 14.17 14.00
N VAL A 99 -3.73 14.42 13.29
CA VAL A 99 -3.48 15.72 12.64
C VAL A 99 -4.60 16.07 11.66
N LEU A 100 -5.04 15.11 10.84
CA LEU A 100 -6.15 15.31 9.89
C LEU A 100 -7.48 15.60 10.62
N ALA A 101 -7.77 14.85 11.69
CA ALA A 101 -8.96 15.04 12.51
C ALA A 101 -8.98 16.41 13.22
N ASP A 102 -7.88 16.77 13.88
CA ASP A 102 -7.72 18.05 14.60
C ASP A 102 -7.83 19.25 13.65
N TRP A 103 -7.25 19.15 12.45
CA TRP A 103 -7.37 20.18 11.42
C TRP A 103 -8.82 20.37 10.98
N TYR A 104 -9.55 19.28 10.73
CA TYR A 104 -10.96 19.32 10.37
C TYR A 104 -11.81 19.93 11.50
N GLU A 105 -11.65 19.47 12.75
CA GLU A 105 -12.39 19.97 13.91
C GLU A 105 -12.17 21.46 14.17
N ALA A 106 -10.97 21.96 13.87
CA ALA A 106 -10.63 23.36 14.04
C ALA A 106 -11.09 24.28 12.90
N GLY A 107 -11.82 23.74 11.90
CA GLY A 107 -12.34 24.51 10.78
C GLY A 107 -11.35 24.69 9.63
N MET A 108 -10.41 23.75 9.49
CA MET A 108 -9.51 23.61 8.35
C MET A 108 -8.67 24.87 8.03
N PRO A 109 -7.93 25.45 9.00
CA PRO A 109 -7.11 26.62 8.72
C PRO A 109 -6.03 26.31 7.67
N GLU A 110 -5.91 27.17 6.67
CA GLU A 110 -4.96 27.02 5.56
C GLU A 110 -3.50 27.15 6.02
N GLY A 111 -3.21 28.13 6.88
CA GLY A 111 -1.86 28.40 7.37
C GLY A 111 -1.04 29.29 6.44
N ASP A 112 0.28 29.23 6.60
CA ASP A 112 1.24 30.03 5.81
C ASP A 112 1.66 29.26 4.55
N PRO A 113 1.36 29.76 3.33
CA PRO A 113 1.76 29.11 2.08
C PRO A 113 3.26 28.87 1.93
N ASP A 114 4.10 29.67 2.59
CA ASP A 114 5.56 29.50 2.56
C ASP A 114 6.03 28.23 3.29
N LEU A 115 5.16 27.59 4.07
CA LEU A 115 5.41 26.32 4.78
C LEU A 115 4.91 25.10 4.00
N ASN A 116 4.33 25.28 2.81
CA ASN A 116 3.86 24.17 1.99
C ASN A 116 5.07 23.34 1.51
N PRO A 117 5.09 22.00 1.69
CA PRO A 117 6.19 21.17 1.21
C PRO A 117 6.35 21.17 -0.32
N GLY A 118 5.32 21.58 -1.07
CA GLY A 118 5.21 21.30 -2.50
C GLY A 118 4.72 19.88 -2.74
N MET A 119 4.14 19.64 -3.92
CA MET A 119 3.78 18.27 -4.33
C MET A 119 5.05 17.51 -4.74
N PRO A 120 5.09 16.17 -4.55
CA PRO A 120 6.08 15.32 -5.19
C PRO A 120 6.10 15.54 -6.71
N ASP A 121 7.26 15.30 -7.31
CA ASP A 121 7.37 15.28 -8.76
C ASP A 121 6.81 13.94 -9.25
N PHE A 122 5.61 13.98 -9.85
CA PHE A 122 5.05 12.81 -10.52
C PHE A 122 5.56 12.78 -11.97
N PRO A 123 6.21 11.69 -12.42
CA PRO A 123 6.71 11.63 -13.78
C PRO A 123 5.55 11.71 -14.78
N GLU A 124 5.74 12.51 -15.84
CA GLU A 124 4.85 12.47 -17.00
C GLU A 124 5.20 11.21 -17.81
N GLY A 125 4.22 10.35 -18.07
CA GLY A 125 4.48 9.05 -18.68
C GLY A 125 4.82 8.02 -17.61
N SER A 126 5.82 7.17 -17.87
CA SER A 126 6.20 6.03 -17.03
C SER A 126 6.65 6.42 -15.63
N GLN A 127 6.31 5.58 -14.64
CA GLN A 127 6.84 5.69 -13.28
C GLN A 127 8.31 5.25 -13.15
N ILE A 128 8.85 4.51 -14.12
CA ILE A 128 10.23 3.99 -14.10
C ILE A 128 11.18 4.91 -14.90
N GLY A 129 10.76 5.34 -16.10
CA GLY A 129 11.61 6.11 -17.00
C GLY A 129 11.21 5.96 -18.47
N GLU A 130 12.15 6.20 -19.39
CA GLU A 130 11.88 5.94 -20.81
C GLU A 130 11.91 4.42 -21.07
N PRO A 131 10.82 3.80 -21.55
CA PRO A 131 10.80 2.37 -21.84
C PRO A 131 11.62 2.04 -23.09
N ASP A 132 12.31 0.90 -23.08
CA ASP A 132 13.04 0.40 -24.25
C ASP A 132 12.09 -0.15 -25.32
N LEU A 133 10.96 -0.71 -24.88
CA LEU A 133 9.92 -1.26 -25.74
C LEU A 133 8.54 -0.98 -25.16
N VAL A 134 7.63 -0.47 -25.99
CA VAL A 134 6.22 -0.29 -25.66
C VAL A 134 5.40 -1.27 -26.50
N VAL A 135 4.67 -2.16 -25.83
CA VAL A 135 3.74 -3.11 -26.45
C VAL A 135 2.32 -2.65 -26.14
N SER A 136 1.55 -2.27 -27.16
CA SER A 136 0.22 -1.68 -27.00
C SER A 136 -0.87 -2.64 -27.49
N MET A 137 -2.07 -2.54 -26.94
CA MET A 137 -3.25 -3.14 -27.57
C MET A 137 -3.34 -2.69 -29.03
N PRO A 138 -3.54 -3.61 -29.99
CA PRO A 138 -3.49 -3.29 -31.41
C PRO A 138 -4.63 -2.37 -31.86
N GLU A 139 -5.76 -2.42 -31.15
CA GLU A 139 -6.92 -1.56 -31.35
C GLU A 139 -7.68 -1.35 -30.02
N PRO A 140 -8.52 -0.31 -29.93
CA PRO A 140 -9.26 -0.02 -28.70
C PRO A 140 -10.27 -1.11 -28.37
N TYR A 141 -10.26 -1.54 -27.11
CA TYR A 141 -11.33 -2.34 -26.55
C TYR A 141 -12.50 -1.43 -26.12
N VAL A 142 -13.74 -1.92 -26.24
CA VAL A 142 -14.96 -1.18 -25.86
C VAL A 142 -15.74 -1.97 -24.83
N HIS A 143 -15.73 -1.51 -23.59
CA HIS A 143 -16.52 -2.08 -22.50
C HIS A 143 -17.99 -1.66 -22.65
N GLY A 144 -18.91 -2.62 -22.65
CA GLY A 144 -20.31 -2.43 -23.07
C GLY A 144 -21.20 -1.56 -22.17
N GLY A 145 -20.74 -1.22 -20.95
CA GLY A 145 -21.48 -0.31 -20.07
C GLY A 145 -22.76 -0.92 -19.46
N ASP A 146 -22.80 -2.23 -19.30
CA ASP A 146 -23.96 -2.99 -18.85
C ASP A 146 -23.99 -3.26 -17.34
N MET A 147 -23.13 -2.57 -16.58
CA MET A 147 -22.94 -2.73 -15.13
C MET A 147 -22.41 -4.13 -14.74
N THR A 148 -21.78 -4.86 -15.65
CA THR A 148 -21.08 -6.11 -15.31
C THR A 148 -19.56 -5.93 -15.37
N GLU A 149 -18.85 -6.76 -14.60
CA GLU A 149 -17.40 -6.91 -14.69
C GLU A 149 -17.05 -7.71 -15.95
N GLN A 150 -15.86 -7.47 -16.50
CA GLN A 150 -15.37 -8.21 -17.67
C GLN A 150 -13.88 -8.52 -17.56
N TYR A 151 -13.51 -9.75 -17.94
CA TYR A 151 -12.13 -10.22 -17.99
C TYR A 151 -11.74 -10.51 -19.43
N GLN A 152 -10.94 -9.64 -20.03
CA GLN A 152 -10.55 -9.71 -21.44
C GLN A 152 -9.05 -9.99 -21.56
N VAL A 153 -8.66 -11.02 -22.30
CA VAL A 153 -7.27 -11.36 -22.58
C VAL A 153 -6.89 -10.88 -23.98
N PHE A 154 -5.86 -10.05 -24.06
CA PHE A 154 -5.31 -9.55 -25.31
C PHE A 154 -4.00 -10.26 -25.61
N VAL A 155 -3.86 -10.77 -26.84
CA VAL A 155 -2.67 -11.49 -27.31
C VAL A 155 -1.74 -10.49 -28.00
N LEU A 156 -0.62 -10.18 -27.37
CA LEU A 156 0.27 -9.11 -27.83
C LEU A 156 1.61 -9.68 -28.32
N GLU A 157 1.98 -9.33 -29.55
CA GLU A 157 3.31 -9.60 -30.09
C GLU A 157 4.32 -8.60 -29.51
N THR A 158 5.48 -9.09 -29.06
CA THR A 158 6.54 -8.22 -28.50
C THR A 158 7.36 -7.53 -29.60
N GLY A 159 7.52 -8.19 -30.76
CA GLY A 159 8.28 -7.67 -31.90
C GLY A 159 9.80 -7.73 -31.72
N VAL A 160 10.31 -8.40 -30.68
CA VAL A 160 11.76 -8.60 -30.50
C VAL A 160 12.30 -9.58 -31.55
N GLU A 161 13.55 -9.40 -32.00
CA GLU A 161 14.16 -10.28 -33.02
C GLU A 161 15.14 -11.31 -32.41
N GLU A 162 15.48 -11.15 -31.13
CA GLU A 162 16.37 -12.01 -30.37
C GLU A 162 15.92 -12.11 -28.91
N GLU A 163 16.46 -13.09 -28.19
CA GLU A 163 16.25 -13.22 -26.74
C GLU A 163 16.66 -11.91 -26.05
N THR A 164 15.73 -11.35 -25.28
CA THR A 164 15.82 -10.04 -24.66
C THR A 164 15.58 -10.17 -23.16
N GLU A 165 16.49 -9.62 -22.38
CA GLU A 165 16.47 -9.65 -20.92
C GLU A 165 15.69 -8.45 -20.37
N ILE A 166 14.70 -8.69 -19.51
CA ILE A 166 13.77 -7.70 -18.98
C ILE A 166 14.07 -7.45 -17.50
N GLY A 167 14.38 -6.19 -17.17
CA GLY A 167 14.65 -5.71 -15.81
C GLY A 167 13.43 -5.10 -15.12
N ALA A 168 12.44 -4.61 -15.88
CA ALA A 168 11.16 -4.15 -15.32
C ALA A 168 10.01 -4.19 -16.33
N VAL A 169 8.79 -4.23 -15.79
CA VAL A 169 7.52 -4.26 -16.50
C VAL A 169 6.56 -3.28 -15.85
N GLU A 170 5.97 -2.39 -16.64
CA GLU A 170 4.94 -1.45 -16.20
C GLU A 170 3.72 -1.58 -17.12
N ILE A 171 2.54 -1.80 -16.53
CA ILE A 171 1.27 -1.69 -17.25
C ILE A 171 0.75 -0.26 -17.11
N ARG A 172 0.42 0.36 -18.23
CA ARG A 172 -0.15 1.70 -18.31
C ARG A 172 -1.57 1.62 -18.84
N THR A 173 -2.53 1.74 -17.94
CA THR A 173 -3.94 1.66 -18.32
C THR A 173 -4.33 2.87 -19.17
N GLY A 174 -5.01 2.62 -20.28
CA GLY A 174 -5.51 3.69 -21.16
C GLY A 174 -6.70 4.42 -20.55
N ASN A 175 -7.48 3.71 -19.73
CA ASN A 175 -8.67 4.20 -19.04
C ASN A 175 -8.72 3.66 -17.60
N ALA A 176 -8.03 4.36 -16.71
CA ALA A 176 -8.01 4.04 -15.28
C ALA A 176 -9.40 4.09 -14.63
N ALA A 177 -10.43 4.71 -15.24
CA ALA A 177 -11.77 4.79 -14.65
C ALA A 177 -12.53 3.45 -14.69
N ILE A 178 -12.16 2.55 -15.62
CA ILE A 178 -12.79 1.22 -15.76
C ILE A 178 -11.82 0.07 -15.50
N ALA A 179 -10.50 0.28 -15.57
CA ALA A 179 -9.53 -0.76 -15.25
C ALA A 179 -9.51 -1.05 -13.74
N HIS A 180 -9.85 -2.27 -13.35
CA HIS A 180 -9.79 -2.73 -11.96
C HIS A 180 -8.44 -3.36 -11.63
N HIS A 181 -7.94 -4.24 -12.49
CA HIS A 181 -6.56 -4.72 -12.46
C HIS A 181 -6.13 -5.28 -13.82
N ALA A 182 -4.83 -5.50 -13.99
CA ALA A 182 -4.26 -6.12 -15.18
C ALA A 182 -3.14 -7.09 -14.79
N LEU A 183 -3.10 -8.25 -15.44
CA LEU A 183 -2.05 -9.25 -15.27
C LEU A 183 -1.46 -9.61 -16.63
N ILE A 184 -0.17 -9.91 -16.66
CA ILE A 184 0.53 -10.35 -17.86
C ILE A 184 1.03 -11.76 -17.65
N ALA A 185 0.68 -12.67 -18.56
CA ALA A 185 1.42 -13.90 -18.77
C ALA A 185 2.34 -13.80 -19.97
N TYR A 186 3.32 -14.69 -20.01
CA TYR A 186 4.24 -14.83 -21.12
C TYR A 186 4.35 -16.28 -21.60
N THR A 187 4.42 -16.45 -22.92
CA THR A 187 4.56 -17.77 -23.56
C THR A 187 5.36 -17.70 -24.85
N GLU A 188 6.19 -18.71 -25.11
CA GLU A 188 6.84 -18.99 -26.39
C GLU A 188 6.35 -20.29 -27.02
N SER A 189 5.52 -21.04 -26.30
CA SER A 189 4.90 -22.27 -26.74
C SER A 189 4.02 -22.00 -27.96
N ALA A 190 4.47 -22.46 -29.12
CA ALA A 190 3.69 -22.38 -30.36
C ALA A 190 2.28 -23.00 -30.24
N VAL A 191 2.08 -23.94 -29.31
CA VAL A 191 0.75 -24.51 -29.04
C VAL A 191 -0.13 -23.53 -28.26
N SER A 192 0.44 -22.85 -27.28
CA SER A 192 -0.27 -21.88 -26.44
C SER A 192 -0.60 -20.62 -27.21
N ILE A 193 0.36 -20.14 -28.01
CA ILE A 193 0.19 -19.01 -28.93
C ILE A 193 -0.94 -19.30 -29.92
N ALA A 194 -0.89 -20.44 -30.62
CA ALA A 194 -1.93 -20.80 -31.58
C ALA A 194 -3.30 -20.96 -30.92
N GLY A 195 -3.35 -21.46 -29.68
CA GLY A 195 -4.60 -21.56 -28.91
C GLY A 195 -5.18 -20.20 -28.54
N ALA A 196 -4.35 -19.27 -28.07
CA ALA A 196 -4.79 -17.91 -27.72
C ALA A 196 -5.23 -17.13 -28.97
N GLU A 197 -4.50 -17.24 -30.08
CA GLU A 197 -4.87 -16.63 -31.37
C GLU A 197 -6.15 -17.26 -31.96
N GLU A 198 -6.42 -18.55 -31.72
CA GLU A 198 -7.68 -19.19 -32.12
C GLU A 198 -8.85 -18.65 -31.29
N LEU A 199 -8.69 -18.48 -29.98
CA LEU A 199 -9.71 -17.87 -29.11
C LEU A 199 -10.00 -16.42 -29.49
N ASP A 200 -8.96 -15.63 -29.74
CA ASP A 200 -9.06 -14.24 -30.21
C ASP A 200 -9.81 -14.14 -31.55
N ALA A 201 -9.54 -15.06 -32.49
CA ALA A 201 -10.21 -15.08 -33.79
C ALA A 201 -11.68 -15.55 -33.74
N GLU A 202 -12.17 -16.10 -32.61
CA GLU A 202 -13.57 -16.48 -32.43
C GLU A 202 -14.47 -15.29 -32.06
N ASP A 203 -13.90 -14.19 -31.54
CA ASP A 203 -14.61 -12.96 -31.22
C ASP A 203 -14.37 -11.89 -32.30
N ASP A 204 -15.38 -11.05 -32.54
CA ASP A 204 -15.22 -9.86 -33.41
C ASP A 204 -14.58 -8.69 -32.64
N ALA A 205 -14.67 -8.71 -31.30
CA ALA A 205 -13.98 -7.77 -30.42
C ALA A 205 -12.52 -8.17 -30.19
N PRO A 206 -11.61 -7.23 -29.88
CA PRO A 206 -10.21 -7.56 -29.67
C PRO A 206 -10.01 -8.37 -28.39
N GLY A 207 -9.21 -9.43 -28.47
CA GLY A 207 -9.00 -10.37 -27.38
C GLY A 207 -10.14 -11.37 -27.22
N TYR A 208 -10.09 -12.14 -26.14
CA TYR A 208 -11.16 -13.06 -25.78
C TYR A 208 -11.46 -13.00 -24.28
N GLU A 209 -12.69 -13.37 -23.91
CA GLU A 209 -13.08 -13.43 -22.51
C GLU A 209 -12.46 -14.65 -21.82
N SER A 210 -11.75 -14.43 -20.73
CA SER A 210 -11.20 -15.50 -19.88
C SER A 210 -11.04 -15.01 -18.46
N PHE A 211 -11.81 -15.60 -17.54
CA PHE A 211 -11.78 -15.26 -16.12
C PHE A 211 -10.75 -16.12 -15.40
N GLY A 212 -9.95 -15.51 -14.51
CA GLY A 212 -9.10 -16.22 -13.55
C GLY A 212 -7.87 -16.94 -14.14
N ASP A 213 -7.74 -16.95 -15.46
CA ASP A 213 -6.64 -17.53 -16.23
C ASP A 213 -6.64 -16.90 -17.64
N TYR A 214 -5.66 -17.26 -18.46
CA TYR A 214 -5.47 -16.83 -19.84
C TYR A 214 -6.12 -17.77 -20.86
N GLY A 215 -6.87 -18.80 -20.43
CA GLY A 215 -7.55 -19.76 -21.30
C GLY A 215 -6.62 -20.77 -22.00
N VAL A 216 -5.29 -20.59 -21.86
CA VAL A 216 -4.24 -21.46 -22.39
C VAL A 216 -3.14 -21.65 -21.36
N ASN A 217 -2.38 -22.74 -21.47
CA ASN A 217 -1.21 -22.94 -20.61
C ASN A 217 -0.09 -21.97 -21.02
N VAL A 218 0.54 -21.33 -20.05
CA VAL A 218 1.65 -20.39 -20.26
C VAL A 218 2.85 -20.81 -19.42
N GLU A 219 4.05 -20.44 -19.88
CA GLU A 219 5.31 -20.71 -19.21
C GLU A 219 5.48 -19.83 -17.98
N ASP A 220 5.09 -18.56 -18.07
CA ASP A 220 5.09 -17.61 -16.97
C ASP A 220 3.69 -17.02 -16.79
N PHE A 221 3.05 -17.37 -15.67
CA PHE A 221 1.67 -16.99 -15.37
C PHE A 221 1.56 -15.57 -14.79
N LEU A 222 2.67 -14.99 -14.33
CA LEU A 222 2.72 -13.69 -13.67
C LEU A 222 3.99 -12.95 -14.10
N PHE A 223 4.08 -12.66 -15.39
CA PHE A 223 5.17 -11.89 -16.00
C PHE A 223 5.24 -10.46 -15.44
N GLY A 224 4.08 -9.86 -15.20
CA GLY A 224 3.90 -8.58 -14.52
C GLY A 224 2.44 -8.38 -14.12
N GLY A 225 2.16 -7.34 -13.34
CA GLY A 225 0.79 -7.00 -12.98
C GLY A 225 0.65 -5.56 -12.51
N TRP A 226 -0.59 -5.09 -12.51
CA TRP A 226 -0.97 -3.77 -12.06
C TRP A 226 -2.31 -3.82 -11.35
N VAL A 227 -2.34 -3.18 -10.19
CA VAL A 227 -3.56 -2.78 -9.49
C VAL A 227 -3.44 -1.31 -9.12
N PRO A 228 -4.55 -0.56 -8.98
CA PRO A 228 -4.50 0.84 -8.62
C PRO A 228 -3.65 1.10 -7.36
N GLY A 229 -2.66 2.00 -7.48
CA GLY A 229 -1.76 2.38 -6.39
C GLY A 229 -0.62 1.41 -6.09
N THR A 230 -0.38 0.39 -6.92
CA THR A 230 0.85 -0.41 -6.84
C THR A 230 1.95 0.15 -7.74
N PRO A 231 3.22 0.10 -7.28
CA PRO A 231 4.34 0.44 -8.13
C PRO A 231 4.48 -0.59 -9.28
N PRO A 232 5.15 -0.22 -10.37
CA PRO A 232 5.53 -1.16 -11.41
C PRO A 232 6.31 -2.37 -10.88
N THR A 233 6.35 -3.45 -11.68
CA THR A 233 7.16 -4.63 -11.37
C THR A 233 8.59 -4.40 -11.84
N ASP A 234 9.51 -4.08 -10.93
CA ASP A 234 10.95 -4.03 -11.20
C ASP A 234 11.72 -5.15 -10.50
N PHE A 235 12.78 -5.61 -11.16
CA PHE A 235 13.68 -6.63 -10.66
C PHE A 235 15.05 -6.01 -10.31
N PRO A 236 15.75 -6.53 -9.30
CA PRO A 236 17.05 -6.01 -8.92
C PRO A 236 18.10 -6.40 -9.99
N PRO A 237 19.26 -5.71 -10.04
CA PRO A 237 20.30 -6.01 -11.02
C PRO A 237 20.65 -7.50 -11.08
N THR A 238 20.84 -8.02 -12.30
CA THR A 238 21.13 -9.43 -12.62
C THR A 238 20.00 -10.44 -12.34
N ILE A 239 18.85 -10.00 -11.86
CA ILE A 239 17.62 -10.80 -11.76
C ILE A 239 16.60 -10.19 -12.71
N GLY A 240 15.81 -11.02 -13.37
CA GLY A 240 14.75 -10.53 -14.23
C GLY A 240 14.00 -11.65 -14.92
N LYS A 241 13.42 -11.32 -16.07
CA LYS A 241 12.71 -12.28 -16.93
C LYS A 241 13.26 -12.21 -18.34
N THR A 242 13.03 -13.23 -19.14
CA THR A 242 13.44 -13.25 -20.55
C THR A 242 12.24 -13.32 -21.48
N ILE A 243 12.38 -12.70 -22.65
CA ILE A 243 11.45 -12.85 -23.76
C ILE A 243 12.21 -13.16 -25.05
N GLY A 244 11.58 -13.84 -25.98
CA GLY A 244 12.14 -14.31 -27.23
C GLY A 244 11.31 -13.83 -28.43
N PRO A 245 11.83 -14.05 -29.65
CA PRO A 245 11.33 -13.42 -30.86
C PRO A 245 9.91 -13.82 -31.28
N ASP A 246 9.49 -15.03 -30.90
CA ASP A 246 8.16 -15.54 -31.19
C ASP A 246 7.21 -15.40 -29.98
N GLY A 247 7.67 -14.79 -28.88
CA GLY A 247 6.93 -14.69 -27.63
C GLY A 247 5.64 -13.87 -27.74
N ARG A 248 4.67 -14.22 -26.89
CA ARG A 248 3.45 -13.43 -26.68
C ARG A 248 3.34 -13.00 -25.24
N LEU A 249 2.96 -11.74 -25.04
CA LEU A 249 2.42 -11.27 -23.77
C LEU A 249 0.89 -11.42 -23.84
N LEU A 250 0.33 -12.14 -22.89
CA LEU A 250 -1.12 -12.27 -22.73
C LEU A 250 -1.53 -11.29 -21.63
N LEU A 251 -2.08 -10.15 -22.04
CA LEU A 251 -2.55 -9.11 -21.13
C LEU A 251 -3.99 -9.41 -20.74
N GLN A 252 -4.23 -9.88 -19.52
CA GLN A 252 -5.57 -10.01 -18.97
C GLN A 252 -5.96 -8.70 -18.28
N MET A 253 -6.98 -8.02 -18.83
CA MET A 253 -7.61 -6.86 -18.22
C MET A 253 -8.88 -7.29 -17.49
N HIS A 254 -8.98 -6.94 -16.21
CA HIS A 254 -10.24 -6.95 -15.49
C HIS A 254 -10.82 -5.53 -15.48
N TYR A 255 -11.93 -5.34 -16.19
CA TYR A 255 -12.69 -4.10 -16.19
C TYR A 255 -13.81 -4.17 -15.15
N GLY A 256 -13.88 -3.15 -14.30
CA GLY A 256 -14.94 -2.97 -13.31
C GLY A 256 -16.27 -2.54 -13.93
N PRO A 257 -17.38 -2.66 -13.19
CA PRO A 257 -18.71 -2.37 -13.71
C PRO A 257 -18.90 -0.88 -13.98
N THR A 258 -19.33 -0.55 -15.20
CA THR A 258 -19.70 0.82 -15.60
C THR A 258 -21.10 0.85 -16.25
N PRO A 259 -21.91 1.92 -16.05
CA PRO A 259 -23.21 2.08 -16.69
C PRO A 259 -23.14 2.73 -18.08
N VAL A 260 -21.94 3.08 -18.54
CA VAL A 260 -21.70 3.75 -19.82
C VAL A 260 -20.63 3.00 -20.60
N GLU A 261 -20.78 3.05 -21.92
CA GLU A 261 -19.77 2.52 -22.83
C GLU A 261 -18.48 3.33 -22.67
N GLU A 262 -17.39 2.62 -22.42
CA GLU A 262 -16.06 3.21 -22.21
C GLU A 262 -15.05 2.44 -23.06
N SER A 263 -14.02 3.12 -23.52
CA SER A 263 -12.97 2.52 -24.35
C SER A 263 -11.63 2.56 -23.63
N ASP A 264 -10.82 1.52 -23.86
CA ASP A 264 -9.48 1.38 -23.30
C ASP A 264 -8.46 1.02 -24.39
N VAL A 265 -7.25 1.57 -24.24
CA VAL A 265 -6.04 1.16 -24.97
C VAL A 265 -4.92 1.13 -23.93
N THR A 266 -4.74 -0.02 -23.30
CA THR A 266 -3.67 -0.23 -22.32
C THR A 266 -2.35 -0.59 -23.04
N GLU A 267 -1.25 -0.10 -22.46
CA GLU A 267 0.11 -0.34 -22.93
C GLU A 267 0.93 -1.09 -21.88
N ILE A 268 1.92 -1.86 -22.33
CA ILE A 268 2.94 -2.49 -21.50
C ILE A 268 4.28 -1.86 -21.87
N ASN A 269 4.88 -1.21 -20.89
CA ASN A 269 6.25 -0.72 -20.96
C ASN A 269 7.20 -1.81 -20.47
N LEU A 270 8.18 -2.14 -21.30
CA LEU A 270 9.26 -3.07 -20.99
C LEU A 270 10.58 -2.31 -20.91
N PHE A 271 11.32 -2.59 -19.84
CA PHE A 271 12.64 -2.02 -19.59
C PHE A 271 13.66 -3.15 -19.64
N PHE A 272 14.65 -3.02 -20.50
CA PHE A 272 15.66 -4.04 -20.69
C PHE A 272 16.63 -4.04 -19.51
N ALA A 273 17.17 -5.21 -19.18
CA ALA A 273 18.12 -5.34 -18.08
C ALA A 273 19.41 -4.57 -18.42
N GLU A 274 19.85 -3.68 -17.53
CA GLU A 274 21.12 -2.94 -17.69
C GLU A 274 22.35 -3.86 -17.54
N GLU A 275 22.20 -4.90 -16.73
CA GLU A 275 23.19 -5.94 -16.50
C GLU A 275 22.62 -7.30 -16.94
N PRO A 276 23.45 -8.20 -17.52
CA PRO A 276 22.97 -9.51 -17.94
C PRO A 276 22.29 -10.29 -16.83
N ILE A 277 21.15 -10.90 -17.14
CA ILE A 277 20.38 -11.69 -16.18
C ILE A 277 21.18 -12.97 -15.87
N GLN A 278 21.41 -13.20 -14.59
CA GLN A 278 22.06 -14.38 -14.06
C GLN A 278 21.06 -15.37 -13.45
N ARG A 279 19.90 -14.86 -13.03
CA ARG A 279 18.81 -15.63 -12.45
C ARG A 279 17.47 -15.12 -12.97
N GLU A 280 16.73 -16.02 -13.61
CA GLU A 280 15.37 -15.74 -14.04
C GLU A 280 14.40 -15.96 -12.88
N VAL A 281 13.41 -15.07 -12.77
CA VAL A 281 12.35 -15.16 -11.76
C VAL A 281 11.39 -16.29 -12.12
N ASP A 282 11.22 -17.23 -11.20
CA ASP A 282 10.30 -18.36 -11.30
C ASP A 282 9.07 -18.12 -10.40
N LEU A 283 8.04 -18.93 -10.58
CA LEU A 283 6.75 -18.81 -9.91
C LEU A 283 6.33 -20.14 -9.28
N ALA A 284 6.20 -20.14 -7.96
CA ALA A 284 5.56 -21.24 -7.23
C ALA A 284 4.10 -20.90 -6.90
N LEU A 285 3.22 -21.88 -7.04
CA LEU A 285 1.79 -21.74 -6.73
C LEU A 285 1.40 -22.62 -5.55
N MET A 286 0.62 -22.06 -4.64
CA MET A 286 -0.19 -22.83 -3.69
C MET A 286 -1.66 -22.70 -4.11
N THR A 287 -2.29 -23.80 -4.51
CA THR A 287 -3.69 -23.80 -4.95
C THR A 287 -4.54 -24.76 -4.12
N VAL A 288 -5.80 -24.99 -4.51
CA VAL A 288 -6.66 -26.03 -3.89
C VAL A 288 -6.03 -27.42 -3.88
N ASN A 289 -5.07 -27.70 -4.76
CA ASN A 289 -4.32 -28.96 -4.79
C ASN A 289 -3.35 -29.12 -3.60
N ASN A 290 -3.03 -28.02 -2.91
CA ASN A 290 -2.14 -27.99 -1.76
C ASN A 290 -2.89 -28.04 -0.41
N LEU A 291 -4.23 -28.06 -0.44
CA LEU A 291 -5.04 -28.03 0.77
C LEU A 291 -5.01 -29.36 1.53
N THR A 292 -5.10 -29.29 2.85
CA THR A 292 -5.21 -30.46 3.72
C THR A 292 -6.59 -31.11 3.69
N GLU A 293 -7.56 -30.47 3.04
CA GLU A 293 -8.95 -30.90 2.93
C GLU A 293 -9.58 -30.42 1.61
N PRO A 294 -10.70 -31.04 1.14
CA PRO A 294 -11.38 -30.60 -0.07
C PRO A 294 -11.96 -29.18 0.05
N PHE A 295 -11.80 -28.37 -0.99
CA PHE A 295 -12.28 -26.98 -1.00
C PHE A 295 -13.78 -26.87 -1.33
N PHE A 296 -14.62 -26.94 -0.30
CA PHE A 296 -16.06 -26.73 -0.40
C PHE A 296 -16.59 -26.01 0.84
N ILE A 297 -17.09 -24.78 0.64
CA ILE A 297 -17.58 -23.91 1.70
C ILE A 297 -19.09 -24.13 1.87
N GLN A 298 -19.50 -24.52 3.08
CA GLN A 298 -20.90 -24.74 3.40
C GLN A 298 -21.71 -23.44 3.38
N PRO A 299 -22.99 -23.47 2.96
CA PRO A 299 -23.89 -22.34 3.16
C PRO A 299 -24.10 -22.07 4.66
N ASP A 300 -24.18 -20.80 5.04
CA ASP A 300 -24.32 -20.35 6.43
C ASP A 300 -23.19 -20.82 7.36
N ALA A 301 -21.96 -20.90 6.84
CA ALA A 301 -20.76 -21.27 7.59
C ALA A 301 -19.60 -20.28 7.39
N VAL A 302 -18.72 -20.22 8.38
CA VAL A 302 -17.39 -19.62 8.28
C VAL A 302 -16.38 -20.75 8.36
N GLU A 303 -15.50 -20.86 7.38
CA GLU A 303 -14.53 -21.95 7.27
C GLU A 303 -13.13 -21.41 6.97
N THR A 304 -12.09 -22.08 7.48
CA THR A 304 -10.69 -21.73 7.24
C THR A 304 -9.99 -22.93 6.62
N PHE A 305 -9.40 -22.72 5.45
CA PHE A 305 -8.65 -23.76 4.73
C PHE A 305 -7.16 -23.59 4.96
N HIS A 306 -6.46 -24.73 5.05
CA HIS A 306 -5.02 -24.79 5.28
C HIS A 306 -4.30 -25.40 4.07
N GLY A 307 -3.51 -24.58 3.38
CA GLY A 307 -2.61 -24.98 2.31
C GLY A 307 -1.18 -25.23 2.79
N ILE A 308 -0.52 -26.23 2.18
CA ILE A 308 0.85 -26.62 2.50
C ILE A 308 1.70 -26.69 1.23
N LEU A 309 2.85 -26.02 1.24
CA LEU A 309 3.86 -26.07 0.18
C LEU A 309 5.24 -26.37 0.79
N ASN A 310 5.90 -27.42 0.31
CA ASN A 310 7.22 -27.81 0.82
C ASN A 310 8.32 -27.14 0.01
N VAL A 311 9.28 -26.53 0.70
CA VAL A 311 10.45 -25.89 0.10
C VAL A 311 11.58 -26.92 0.00
N THR A 312 11.89 -27.35 -1.21
CA THR A 312 12.87 -28.42 -1.47
C THR A 312 14.30 -27.91 -1.60
N ASN A 313 14.47 -26.71 -2.16
CA ASN A 313 15.75 -26.02 -2.30
C ASN A 313 15.64 -24.64 -1.63
N ASP A 314 16.77 -24.08 -1.19
CA ASP A 314 16.80 -22.71 -0.66
C ASP A 314 16.30 -21.75 -1.75
N MET A 315 15.39 -20.85 -1.37
CA MET A 315 14.79 -19.88 -2.29
C MET A 315 14.85 -18.46 -1.74
N SER A 316 14.96 -17.49 -2.63
CA SER A 316 14.85 -16.07 -2.34
C SER A 316 13.52 -15.57 -2.89
N LEU A 317 12.55 -15.30 -2.03
CA LEU A 317 11.26 -14.75 -2.44
C LEU A 317 11.41 -13.26 -2.78
N LEU A 318 10.82 -12.88 -3.90
CA LEU A 318 10.68 -11.49 -4.34
C LEU A 318 9.33 -10.92 -3.88
N SER A 319 8.26 -11.67 -4.10
CA SER A 319 6.89 -11.25 -3.80
C SER A 319 5.99 -12.42 -3.41
N ILE A 320 4.87 -12.08 -2.78
CA ILE A 320 3.79 -12.97 -2.39
C ILE A 320 2.45 -12.35 -2.77
N THR A 321 1.57 -13.12 -3.41
CA THR A 321 0.24 -12.63 -3.85
C THR A 321 -0.82 -13.65 -3.45
N PRO A 322 -1.39 -13.55 -2.23
CA PRO A 322 -2.57 -14.32 -1.84
C PRO A 322 -3.81 -13.84 -2.62
N HIS A 323 -4.72 -14.75 -2.96
CA HIS A 323 -5.92 -14.44 -3.73
C HIS A 323 -7.11 -15.32 -3.35
N CYS A 324 -8.26 -14.69 -3.13
CA CYS A 324 -9.58 -15.29 -2.95
C CYS A 324 -10.69 -14.30 -3.36
N HIS A 325 -11.93 -14.76 -3.52
CA HIS A 325 -13.03 -13.93 -4.01
C HIS A 325 -13.87 -13.31 -2.87
N LEU A 326 -15.16 -13.10 -3.12
CA LEU A 326 -16.07 -12.28 -2.31
C LEU A 326 -16.33 -12.81 -0.88
N LEU A 327 -16.19 -14.11 -0.67
CA LEU A 327 -16.34 -14.74 0.64
C LEU A 327 -15.06 -14.68 1.47
N GLY A 328 -13.90 -14.44 0.84
CA GLY A 328 -12.61 -14.30 1.53
C GLY A 328 -12.65 -13.26 2.65
N GLN A 329 -12.04 -13.59 3.80
CA GLN A 329 -12.03 -12.74 4.99
C GLN A 329 -10.62 -12.45 5.49
N SER A 330 -9.69 -13.40 5.37
CA SER A 330 -8.33 -13.20 5.84
C SER A 330 -7.36 -14.20 5.24
N TRP A 331 -6.08 -13.81 5.21
CA TRP A 331 -4.93 -14.66 4.92
C TRP A 331 -3.91 -14.60 6.05
N GLU A 332 -3.30 -15.74 6.41
CA GLU A 332 -2.09 -15.79 7.24
C GLU A 332 -1.11 -16.78 6.62
N VAL A 333 0.11 -16.33 6.34
CA VAL A 333 1.13 -17.14 5.66
C VAL A 333 2.49 -17.01 6.35
N TYR A 334 3.09 -18.16 6.64
CA TYR A 334 4.42 -18.25 7.24
C TYR A 334 5.14 -19.53 6.81
N ALA A 335 6.47 -19.52 6.86
CA ALA A 335 7.29 -20.71 6.66
C ALA A 335 7.81 -21.24 8.00
N VAL A 336 7.80 -22.56 8.20
CA VAL A 336 8.31 -23.21 9.43
C VAL A 336 9.40 -24.21 9.07
N SER A 337 10.47 -24.23 9.87
CA SER A 337 11.53 -25.22 9.69
C SER A 337 11.03 -26.65 9.99
N GLY A 338 11.61 -27.67 9.35
CA GLY A 338 11.18 -29.06 9.55
C GLY A 338 11.26 -29.59 10.99
N ASN A 339 11.94 -28.89 11.92
CA ASN A 339 11.96 -29.21 13.34
C ASN A 339 11.02 -28.33 14.20
N GLY A 340 10.35 -27.34 13.61
CA GLY A 340 9.41 -26.44 14.28
C GLY A 340 10.03 -25.36 15.16
N ASN A 341 11.35 -25.17 15.15
CA ASN A 341 12.02 -24.22 16.04
C ASN A 341 12.24 -22.84 15.42
N ASP A 342 11.96 -22.69 14.13
CA ASP A 342 12.13 -21.43 13.40
C ASP A 342 10.91 -21.19 12.52
N THR A 343 10.42 -19.95 12.54
CA THR A 343 9.23 -19.49 11.83
C THR A 343 9.53 -18.15 11.18
N ILE A 344 9.31 -18.09 9.87
CA ILE A 344 9.51 -16.91 9.05
C ILE A 344 8.12 -16.37 8.66
N PRO A 345 7.69 -15.21 9.17
CA PRO A 345 6.45 -14.58 8.73
C PRO A 345 6.60 -14.10 7.27
N LEU A 346 5.59 -14.38 6.44
CA LEU A 346 5.57 -14.03 5.02
C LEU A 346 4.55 -12.94 4.70
N ILE A 347 3.29 -13.12 5.10
CA ILE A 347 2.24 -12.09 4.99
C ILE A 347 1.06 -12.45 5.93
N SER A 348 0.39 -11.44 6.46
CA SER A 348 -0.89 -11.58 7.16
C SER A 348 -1.82 -10.49 6.62
N ILE A 349 -3.05 -10.85 6.27
CA ILE A 349 -4.11 -9.95 5.82
C ILE A 349 -5.32 -10.25 6.72
N PRO A 350 -5.50 -9.52 7.83
CA PRO A 350 -6.55 -9.82 8.80
C PRO A 350 -7.96 -9.45 8.31
N GLU A 351 -8.04 -8.47 7.39
CA GLU A 351 -9.28 -7.99 6.78
C GLU A 351 -9.10 -7.97 5.26
N TRP A 352 -9.35 -9.11 4.61
CA TRP A 352 -9.32 -9.23 3.16
C TRP A 352 -10.44 -8.39 2.53
N ASP A 353 -10.10 -7.64 1.49
CA ASP A 353 -11.06 -6.93 0.65
C ASP A 353 -10.80 -7.33 -0.81
N PHE A 354 -11.79 -7.95 -1.44
CA PHE A 354 -11.72 -8.39 -2.84
C PHE A 354 -11.42 -7.24 -3.80
N ASN A 355 -11.78 -6.00 -3.46
CA ASN A 355 -11.50 -4.84 -4.30
C ASN A 355 -10.04 -4.34 -4.15
N TRP A 356 -9.30 -4.82 -3.14
CA TRP A 356 -7.92 -4.44 -2.84
C TRP A 356 -7.00 -5.65 -2.84
N GLN A 357 -6.84 -6.23 -4.03
CA GLN A 357 -5.84 -7.25 -4.32
C GLN A 357 -4.50 -6.58 -4.65
N GLY A 358 -3.38 -7.29 -4.52
CA GLY A 358 -2.08 -6.72 -4.86
C GLY A 358 -0.96 -7.75 -4.93
N ILE A 359 0.11 -7.36 -5.63
CA ILE A 359 1.38 -8.09 -5.65
C ILE A 359 2.26 -7.49 -4.55
N PHE A 360 2.50 -8.25 -3.47
CA PHE A 360 3.23 -7.76 -2.30
C PHE A 360 4.69 -8.17 -2.37
N SER A 361 5.54 -7.27 -2.86
CA SER A 361 6.98 -7.46 -2.89
C SER A 361 7.62 -7.20 -1.52
N TYR A 362 8.70 -7.90 -1.21
CA TYR A 362 9.50 -7.64 -0.02
C TYR A 362 10.45 -6.45 -0.24
N PRO A 363 10.85 -5.71 0.81
CA PRO A 363 11.84 -4.63 0.67
C PRO A 363 13.24 -5.15 0.31
N GLU A 364 13.56 -6.36 0.77
CA GLU A 364 14.79 -7.13 0.50
C GLU A 364 14.38 -8.57 0.17
N LEU A 365 15.19 -9.30 -0.61
CA LEU A 365 14.88 -10.70 -0.92
C LEU A 365 14.74 -11.54 0.36
N LYS A 366 13.63 -12.28 0.46
CA LYS A 366 13.30 -13.05 1.65
C LYS A 366 13.77 -14.50 1.48
N HIS A 367 14.85 -14.86 2.18
CA HIS A 367 15.36 -16.24 2.18
C HIS A 367 14.41 -17.20 2.90
N ILE A 368 14.03 -18.29 2.22
CA ILE A 368 13.43 -19.47 2.84
C ILE A 368 14.35 -20.67 2.64
N PRO A 369 14.90 -21.27 3.71
CA PRO A 369 15.80 -22.41 3.58
C PRO A 369 15.12 -23.68 3.09
N ALA A 370 15.88 -24.56 2.44
CA ALA A 370 15.44 -25.90 2.09
C ALA A 370 14.98 -26.69 3.33
N GLY A 371 13.92 -27.48 3.15
CA GLY A 371 13.31 -28.27 4.22
C GLY A 371 12.35 -27.48 5.12
N TYR A 372 12.09 -26.21 4.82
CA TYR A 372 10.96 -25.48 5.37
C TYR A 372 9.66 -25.91 4.70
N THR A 373 8.56 -25.65 5.40
CA THR A 373 7.21 -25.78 4.86
C THR A 373 6.51 -24.44 4.97
N ILE A 374 5.96 -23.96 3.87
CA ILE A 374 5.09 -22.77 3.83
C ILE A 374 3.67 -23.22 4.16
N HIS A 375 3.07 -22.57 5.15
CA HIS A 375 1.70 -22.74 5.59
C HIS A 375 0.91 -21.50 5.17
N GLY A 376 -0.20 -21.69 4.47
CA GLY A 376 -1.16 -20.62 4.16
C GLY A 376 -2.53 -20.96 4.73
N TYR A 377 -3.11 -20.05 5.50
CA TYR A 377 -4.46 -20.14 6.02
C TYR A 377 -5.33 -19.07 5.39
N CYS A 378 -6.47 -19.45 4.82
CA CYS A 378 -7.45 -18.51 4.30
C CYS A 378 -8.82 -18.78 4.92
N THR A 379 -9.45 -17.73 5.45
CA THR A 379 -10.80 -17.81 6.05
C THR A 379 -11.84 -17.25 5.09
N TYR A 380 -13.02 -17.89 5.04
CA TYR A 380 -14.14 -17.53 4.19
C TYR A 380 -15.43 -17.43 5.01
N ASP A 381 -16.25 -16.41 4.76
CA ASP A 381 -17.56 -16.22 5.38
C ASP A 381 -18.67 -16.40 4.35
N ASN A 382 -19.27 -17.58 4.30
CA ASN A 382 -20.43 -17.91 3.47
C ASN A 382 -21.76 -17.78 4.23
N THR A 383 -21.83 -16.86 5.20
CA THR A 383 -23.06 -16.60 5.96
C THR A 383 -23.96 -15.59 5.29
N SER A 384 -25.25 -15.66 5.64
CA SER A 384 -26.24 -14.63 5.26
C SER A 384 -25.99 -13.24 5.86
N SER A 385 -25.04 -13.11 6.80
CA SER A 385 -24.58 -11.82 7.32
C SER A 385 -23.43 -11.20 6.54
N ASN A 386 -22.71 -11.95 5.70
CA ASN A 386 -21.67 -11.39 4.85
C ASN A 386 -22.33 -10.54 3.74
N PRO A 387 -22.14 -9.21 3.73
CA PRO A 387 -22.74 -8.34 2.70
C PRO A 387 -22.18 -8.58 1.30
N ASN A 388 -20.98 -9.18 1.20
CA ASN A 388 -20.32 -9.51 -0.06
C ASN A 388 -20.76 -10.87 -0.60
N ASN A 389 -21.54 -11.65 0.14
CA ASN A 389 -21.98 -12.95 -0.35
C ASN A 389 -22.79 -12.79 -1.65
N PRO A 390 -22.34 -13.36 -2.79
CA PRO A 390 -23.02 -13.21 -4.07
C PRO A 390 -24.38 -13.94 -4.11
N ASN A 391 -24.65 -14.79 -3.12
CA ASN A 391 -25.84 -15.63 -3.04
C ASN A 391 -26.75 -15.24 -1.87
N ASN A 392 -28.04 -15.04 -2.16
CA ASN A 392 -29.07 -14.84 -1.13
C ASN A 392 -30.32 -15.71 -1.41
N PRO A 393 -30.55 -16.81 -0.65
CA PRO A 393 -29.77 -17.26 0.51
C PRO A 393 -28.41 -17.89 0.12
N PRO A 394 -27.45 -18.00 1.07
CA PRO A 394 -26.17 -18.65 0.81
C PRO A 394 -26.30 -20.05 0.22
N GLN A 395 -25.40 -20.40 -0.70
CA GLN A 395 -25.35 -21.70 -1.37
C GLN A 395 -24.03 -22.40 -1.07
N TRP A 396 -23.89 -23.66 -1.48
CA TRP A 396 -22.59 -24.31 -1.49
C TRP A 396 -21.67 -23.60 -2.48
N THR A 397 -20.46 -23.27 -2.04
CA THR A 397 -19.44 -22.59 -2.86
C THR A 397 -18.17 -23.43 -2.88
N GLY A 398 -17.43 -23.40 -3.98
CA GLY A 398 -16.15 -24.11 -4.11
C GLY A 398 -15.26 -23.42 -5.13
N TRP A 399 -14.23 -24.14 -5.60
CA TRP A 399 -13.32 -23.60 -6.61
C TRP A 399 -14.08 -23.21 -7.88
N GLY A 400 -13.82 -21.99 -8.36
CA GLY A 400 -14.22 -21.58 -9.69
C GLY A 400 -13.61 -20.25 -10.08
N ASP A 401 -13.53 -20.06 -11.39
CA ASP A 401 -13.02 -18.87 -12.04
C ASP A 401 -14.17 -17.90 -12.32
N LEU A 402 -15.02 -17.60 -11.35
CA LEU A 402 -15.99 -16.50 -11.47
C LEU A 402 -16.02 -15.75 -10.15
N THR A 403 -16.34 -14.45 -10.17
CA THR A 403 -16.42 -13.62 -8.95
C THR A 403 -17.41 -14.21 -7.93
N GLY A 404 -18.43 -14.94 -8.41
CA GLY A 404 -19.43 -15.63 -7.59
C GLY A 404 -19.00 -17.00 -7.02
N ASP A 405 -17.95 -17.58 -7.57
CA ASP A 405 -17.26 -18.78 -7.06
C ASP A 405 -16.15 -18.37 -6.07
N GLU A 406 -15.34 -19.31 -5.60
CA GLU A 406 -14.20 -19.00 -4.72
C GLU A 406 -12.86 -19.53 -5.21
N MET A 407 -11.78 -18.92 -4.72
CA MET A 407 -10.41 -19.32 -5.02
C MET A 407 -9.58 -19.43 -3.75
N PHE A 408 -8.71 -20.43 -3.71
CA PHE A 408 -7.55 -20.49 -2.81
C PHE A 408 -6.32 -20.52 -3.69
N VAL A 409 -5.71 -19.36 -3.94
CA VAL A 409 -4.48 -19.25 -4.74
C VAL A 409 -3.48 -18.36 -4.03
N MET A 410 -2.21 -18.74 -4.08
CA MET A 410 -1.12 -17.89 -3.67
C MET A 410 0.02 -18.03 -4.66
N PHE A 411 0.43 -16.90 -5.23
CA PHE A 411 1.58 -16.77 -6.12
C PHE A 411 2.82 -16.39 -5.29
N LEU A 412 3.93 -17.07 -5.55
CA LEU A 412 5.22 -16.83 -4.90
C LEU A 412 6.27 -16.66 -6.00
N GLN A 413 6.64 -15.41 -6.31
CA GLN A 413 7.75 -15.16 -7.25
C GLN A 413 9.08 -15.30 -6.51
N PHE A 414 10.01 -16.05 -7.09
CA PHE A 414 11.28 -16.38 -6.43
C PHE A 414 12.42 -16.58 -7.42
N VAL A 415 13.64 -16.62 -6.88
CA VAL A 415 14.82 -17.18 -7.55
C VAL A 415 15.50 -18.20 -6.63
N ASP A 416 16.34 -19.05 -7.19
CA ASP A 416 17.26 -19.88 -6.40
C ASP A 416 18.13 -18.98 -5.50
N TYR A 417 18.19 -19.34 -4.21
CA TYR A 417 18.92 -18.55 -3.22
C TYR A 417 20.43 -18.55 -3.47
N MET A 418 21.04 -17.39 -3.35
CA MET A 418 22.49 -17.21 -3.25
C MET A 418 22.86 -16.50 -1.94
N PRO A 419 23.97 -16.90 -1.28
CA PRO A 419 24.42 -16.21 -0.08
C PRO A 419 24.59 -14.71 -0.28
N GLY A 420 23.91 -13.90 0.53
CA GLY A 420 23.94 -12.45 0.44
C GLY A 420 22.69 -11.83 -0.20
N ASP A 421 21.78 -12.64 -0.74
CA ASP A 421 20.50 -12.18 -1.31
C ASP A 421 19.68 -11.34 -0.33
N GLU A 422 19.77 -11.64 0.97
CA GLU A 422 19.14 -10.87 2.04
C GLU A 422 19.62 -9.40 2.12
N ASN A 423 20.67 -9.03 1.38
CA ASN A 423 21.15 -7.64 1.26
C ASN A 423 20.79 -7.00 -0.09
N ILE A 424 20.10 -7.72 -0.97
CA ILE A 424 19.60 -7.19 -2.24
C ILE A 424 18.30 -6.46 -1.95
N SER A 425 18.37 -5.13 -1.99
CA SER A 425 17.20 -4.28 -1.92
C SER A 425 16.37 -4.41 -3.20
N LEU A 426 15.09 -4.72 -3.05
CA LEU A 426 14.07 -4.52 -4.08
C LEU A 426 13.47 -3.10 -4.02
N SER A 427 13.98 -2.28 -3.12
CA SER A 427 13.53 -0.91 -2.90
C SER A 427 14.52 0.04 -3.58
N VAL A 428 14.25 0.43 -4.83
CA VAL A 428 14.92 1.54 -5.52
C VAL A 428 13.82 2.44 -6.11
N PRO A 429 13.74 3.70 -5.71
CA PRO A 429 13.27 4.08 -4.40
C PRO A 429 11.84 4.62 -4.47
N ASP A 430 11.08 4.29 -3.45
CA ASP A 430 9.99 5.07 -2.88
C ASP A 430 10.50 6.46 -2.39
N GLN A 431 11.44 7.12 -3.10
CA GLN A 431 12.00 8.44 -2.74
C GLN A 431 11.53 9.52 -3.70
N ASP A 432 11.24 9.19 -4.96
CA ASP A 432 10.84 10.18 -5.96
C ASP A 432 9.35 10.54 -5.86
N THR A 433 8.50 9.60 -5.41
CA THR A 433 7.06 9.84 -5.15
C THR A 433 6.75 10.29 -3.73
N ARG A 434 7.72 10.15 -2.81
CA ARG A 434 7.57 10.58 -1.43
C ARG A 434 8.05 12.03 -1.29
N ILE A 435 7.28 12.86 -0.60
CA ILE A 435 7.70 14.20 -0.21
C ILE A 435 9.01 14.10 0.56
N VAL A 436 10.09 14.50 -0.08
CA VAL A 436 11.31 14.88 0.61
C VAL A 436 11.04 16.24 1.23
N TYR A 437 10.88 16.29 2.56
CA TYR A 437 10.71 17.55 3.25
C TYR A 437 11.91 18.45 2.92
N ALA A 438 11.66 19.63 2.36
CA ALA A 438 12.71 20.55 1.95
C ALA A 438 13.63 20.97 3.12
N ALA A 439 13.14 20.84 4.36
CA ALA A 439 13.88 21.05 5.59
C ALA A 439 13.47 20.02 6.65
N ASP A 440 14.30 19.89 7.69
CA ASP A 440 13.93 19.14 8.90
C ASP A 440 12.57 19.62 9.43
N ASN A 441 11.77 18.71 9.98
CA ASN A 441 10.45 19.06 10.51
C ASN A 441 10.18 18.34 11.84
N LEU A 442 9.39 18.97 12.70
CA LEU A 442 8.86 18.37 13.93
C LEU A 442 7.34 18.33 13.78
N PHE A 443 6.75 17.17 14.03
CA PHE A 443 5.30 16.97 13.92
C PHE A 443 4.62 17.18 15.27
N PRO A 444 3.30 17.46 15.27
CA PRO A 444 2.49 17.43 16.49
C PRO A 444 2.59 16.07 17.21
N ALA A 445 2.92 16.10 18.50
CA ALA A 445 3.03 14.96 19.37
C ALA A 445 1.67 14.35 19.68
N TRP A 446 1.65 13.04 19.91
CA TRP A 446 0.44 12.29 20.19
C TRP A 446 0.60 11.33 21.38
N PRO A 447 -0.43 11.12 22.20
CA PRO A 447 -1.68 11.87 22.22
C PRO A 447 -1.44 13.28 22.75
N ASN A 448 -2.25 14.24 22.28
CA ASN A 448 -2.22 15.61 22.76
C ASN A 448 -3.65 16.17 22.75
N PRO A 449 -4.31 16.39 23.91
CA PRO A 449 -3.74 16.39 25.25
C PRO A 449 -3.28 15.00 25.75
N ALA A 450 -2.15 14.97 26.47
CA ALA A 450 -1.60 13.78 27.10
C ALA A 450 -1.91 13.74 28.60
N ARG A 451 -2.05 12.54 29.18
CA ARG A 451 -2.15 12.36 30.64
C ARG A 451 -0.79 12.21 31.29
N GLN A 452 -0.71 12.52 32.58
CA GLN A 452 0.51 12.27 33.37
C GLN A 452 0.90 10.78 33.35
N GLY A 453 2.19 10.49 33.12
CA GLY A 453 2.69 9.12 33.02
C GLY A 453 2.32 8.39 31.73
N GLN A 454 1.55 9.02 30.83
CA GLN A 454 1.25 8.45 29.52
C GLN A 454 2.47 8.53 28.61
N THR A 455 2.69 7.47 27.83
CA THR A 455 3.66 7.50 26.73
C THR A 455 3.12 8.38 25.61
N VAL A 456 3.91 9.38 25.24
CA VAL A 456 3.67 10.28 24.12
C VAL A 456 4.70 10.01 23.04
N THR A 457 4.26 9.94 21.80
CA THR A 457 5.05 9.87 20.59
C THR A 457 5.34 11.28 20.09
N PHE A 458 6.61 11.53 19.77
CA PHE A 458 7.08 12.76 19.15
C PHE A 458 7.69 12.40 17.79
N GLY A 459 6.92 12.59 16.73
CA GLY A 459 7.40 12.38 15.35
C GLY A 459 8.26 13.55 14.86
N TYR A 460 9.31 13.27 14.10
CA TYR A 460 10.08 14.27 13.38
C TYR A 460 10.71 13.70 12.10
N HIS A 461 11.08 14.57 11.16
CA HIS A 461 11.77 14.20 9.93
C HIS A 461 13.10 14.96 9.83
N LEU A 462 14.15 14.26 9.39
CA LEU A 462 15.46 14.83 9.08
C LEU A 462 15.76 14.65 7.59
N ASN A 463 16.11 15.73 6.91
CA ASN A 463 16.48 15.66 5.49
C ASN A 463 17.84 14.95 5.31
N GLN A 464 18.75 15.08 6.28
CA GLN A 464 20.03 14.38 6.31
C GLN A 464 20.32 13.84 7.71
N ALA A 465 21.21 12.86 7.80
CA ALA A 465 21.66 12.37 9.09
C ALA A 465 22.32 13.50 9.90
N ASP A 466 21.82 13.78 11.10
CA ASP A 466 22.31 14.88 11.94
C ASP A 466 22.22 14.55 13.43
N ALA A 467 22.89 15.36 14.25
CA ALA A 467 22.78 15.35 15.70
C ALA A 467 21.51 16.10 16.14
N VAL A 468 20.62 15.40 16.82
CA VAL A 468 19.30 15.91 17.18
C VAL A 468 19.11 15.90 18.69
N THR A 469 18.47 16.94 19.23
CA THR A 469 18.03 17.03 20.62
C THR A 469 16.54 17.36 20.66
N LEU A 470 15.78 16.65 21.50
CA LEU A 470 14.36 16.89 21.74
C LEU A 470 14.16 17.31 23.20
N ASP A 471 13.75 18.56 23.41
CA ASP A 471 13.58 19.16 24.74
C ASP A 471 12.09 19.37 25.05
N LEU A 472 11.71 19.19 26.31
CA LEU A 472 10.44 19.62 26.87
C LEU A 472 10.65 20.84 27.78
N LEU A 473 9.86 21.88 27.57
CA LEU A 473 10.00 23.21 28.14
C LEU A 473 8.69 23.64 28.83
N ASP A 474 8.79 24.43 29.89
CA ASP A 474 7.64 25.10 30.49
C ASP A 474 7.23 26.36 29.71
N VAL A 475 6.10 26.97 30.05
CA VAL A 475 5.61 28.21 29.42
C VAL A 475 6.54 29.43 29.55
N ARG A 476 7.62 29.32 30.33
CA ARG A 476 8.67 30.36 30.47
C ARG A 476 9.92 30.00 29.67
N GLY A 477 9.88 28.94 28.87
CA GLY A 477 11.00 28.44 28.07
C GLY A 477 12.10 27.76 28.90
N ARG A 478 11.80 27.34 30.13
CA ARG A 478 12.78 26.61 30.97
C ARG A 478 12.65 25.12 30.69
N GLU A 479 13.78 24.45 30.49
CA GLU A 479 13.82 23.00 30.32
C GLU A 479 13.25 22.31 31.55
N VAL A 480 12.26 21.47 31.29
CA VAL A 480 11.59 20.61 32.26
C VAL A 480 12.21 19.22 32.19
N GLN A 481 12.43 18.73 30.98
CA GLN A 481 12.97 17.41 30.72
C GLN A 481 13.63 17.38 29.35
N ASN A 482 14.80 16.77 29.26
CA ASN A 482 15.37 16.38 27.98
C ASN A 482 14.79 15.01 27.59
N ILE A 483 14.02 14.98 26.51
CA ILE A 483 13.31 13.78 26.03
C ILE A 483 14.31 12.87 25.30
N MET A 484 15.09 13.48 24.42
CA MET A 484 16.15 12.82 23.66
C MET A 484 17.43 13.66 23.78
N PRO A 485 18.45 13.16 24.50
CA PRO A 485 19.75 13.83 24.55
C PRO A 485 20.35 13.87 23.16
N GLN A 486 21.28 14.79 22.92
CA GLN A 486 21.89 14.94 21.61
C GLN A 486 22.43 13.59 21.08
N GLN A 487 21.80 13.09 20.03
CA GLN A 487 22.11 11.80 19.42
C GLN A 487 22.19 11.98 17.91
N ASN A 488 23.14 11.29 17.27
CA ASN A 488 23.17 11.22 15.81
C ASN A 488 22.07 10.27 15.33
N VAL A 489 21.21 10.77 14.47
CA VAL A 489 20.07 10.07 13.90
C VAL A 489 20.23 10.08 12.38
N SER A 490 19.81 9.01 11.70
CA SER A 490 19.87 8.95 10.23
C SER A 490 18.87 9.92 9.58
N ALA A 491 19.00 10.18 8.28
CA ALA A 491 17.93 10.85 7.53
C ALA A 491 16.62 10.04 7.59
N GLY A 492 15.49 10.69 7.34
CA GLY A 492 14.17 10.06 7.29
C GLY A 492 13.23 10.46 8.42
N HIS A 493 12.09 9.77 8.50
CA HIS A 493 11.10 9.94 9.57
C HIS A 493 11.50 9.14 10.81
N HIS A 494 11.30 9.72 12.00
CA HIS A 494 11.65 9.14 13.28
C HIS A 494 10.54 9.39 14.29
N GLU A 495 10.32 8.41 15.16
CA GLU A 495 9.42 8.54 16.30
C GLU A 495 10.20 8.39 17.60
N GLN A 496 10.07 9.37 18.48
CA GLN A 496 10.55 9.25 19.86
C GLN A 496 9.37 9.04 20.81
N ARG A 497 9.27 7.84 21.36
CA ARG A 497 8.28 7.53 22.40
C ARG A 497 8.84 7.88 23.78
N PHE A 498 8.07 8.59 24.59
CA PHE A 498 8.51 9.07 25.88
C PHE A 498 7.37 9.12 26.90
N ALA A 499 7.56 8.46 28.05
CA ALA A 499 6.61 8.53 29.16
C ALA A 499 6.71 9.91 29.83
N LEU A 500 5.64 10.71 29.75
CA LEU A 500 5.63 12.02 30.37
C LEU A 500 5.87 11.91 31.88
N PRO A 501 6.80 12.71 32.45
CA PRO A 501 7.02 12.73 33.88
C PRO A 501 5.76 13.23 34.60
N GLN A 502 5.77 13.15 35.93
CA GLN A 502 4.70 13.68 36.78
C GLN A 502 4.71 15.21 36.72
N LEU A 503 4.15 15.75 35.64
CA LEU A 503 4.03 17.17 35.34
C LEU A 503 2.71 17.69 35.86
N LYS A 504 2.71 18.93 36.36
CA LYS A 504 1.44 19.57 36.71
C LYS A 504 0.60 19.76 35.45
N PRO A 505 -0.73 19.60 35.53
CA PRO A 505 -1.60 19.91 34.42
C PRO A 505 -1.36 21.32 33.90
N GLY A 506 -1.33 21.45 32.58
CA GLY A 506 -1.06 22.72 31.91
C GLY A 506 -0.28 22.54 30.61
N THR A 507 0.17 23.69 30.11
CA THR A 507 0.80 23.80 28.81
C THR A 507 2.31 23.69 28.90
N TYR A 508 2.88 22.87 28.03
CA TYR A 508 4.33 22.72 27.84
C TYR A 508 4.65 22.86 26.36
N PHE A 509 5.91 23.09 26.05
CA PHE A 509 6.41 23.17 24.67
C PHE A 509 7.47 22.11 24.48
N TYR A 510 7.49 21.46 23.33
CA TYR A 510 8.61 20.64 22.93
C TYR A 510 9.19 21.19 21.64
N ARG A 511 10.49 20.99 21.47
CA ARG A 511 11.20 21.51 20.30
C ARG A 511 12.29 20.57 19.86
N LEU A 512 12.49 20.55 18.55
CA LEU A 512 13.56 19.82 17.89
C LEU A 512 14.68 20.80 17.55
N THR A 513 15.90 20.45 17.96
CA THR A 513 17.10 21.22 17.61
C THR A 513 18.06 20.29 16.89
N THR A 514 18.53 20.69 15.71
CA THR A 514 19.56 20.00 14.94
C THR A 514 20.87 20.79 14.97
N SER A 515 21.93 20.32 14.31
CA SER A 515 23.20 21.05 14.28
C SER A 515 23.08 22.42 13.62
N SER A 516 22.09 22.58 12.73
CA SER A 516 21.78 23.83 12.02
C SER A 516 20.99 24.84 12.87
N GLY A 517 20.38 24.41 13.98
CA GLY A 517 19.65 25.26 14.90
C GLY A 517 18.28 24.70 15.30
N LEU A 518 17.41 25.59 15.74
CA LEU A 518 16.04 25.24 16.08
C LEU A 518 15.27 24.93 14.80
N VAL A 519 14.74 23.72 14.70
CA VAL A 519 13.89 23.31 13.58
C VAL A 519 12.49 23.90 13.76
N ARG A 520 11.78 23.45 14.80
CA ARG A 520 10.42 23.89 15.10
C ARG A 520 10.11 23.63 16.57
N SER A 521 9.11 24.33 17.09
CA SER A 521 8.56 24.10 18.43
C SER A 521 7.06 23.90 18.31
N HIS A 522 6.55 22.94 19.06
CA HIS A 522 5.13 22.67 19.18
C HIS A 522 4.73 22.65 20.66
N MET A 523 3.43 22.71 20.88
CA MET A 523 2.85 22.70 22.21
C MET A 523 2.27 21.34 22.54
N ILE A 524 2.41 20.91 23.80
CA ILE A 524 1.74 19.74 24.37
C ILE A 524 0.93 20.15 25.61
N GLN A 525 -0.32 19.71 25.68
CA GLN A 525 -1.18 19.90 26.84
C GLN A 525 -1.11 18.67 27.75
N VAL A 526 -0.81 18.87 29.03
CA VAL A 526 -0.79 17.81 30.03
C VAL A 526 -2.04 17.91 30.90
N GLN A 527 -2.73 16.79 31.08
CA GLN A 527 -3.91 16.62 31.92
C GLN A 527 -3.66 15.63 33.06
N ASP A 528 -4.55 15.61 34.05
CA ASP A 528 -4.50 14.70 35.20
C ASP A 528 -4.60 13.21 34.82
#